data_AF-A0A517PPD9-F1
#
_entry.id   AF-A0A517PPD9-F1
#
_cell.length_a   1.000
_cell.length_b   1.000
_cell.length_c   1.000
_cell.angle_alpha   90.00
_cell.angle_beta   90.00
_cell.angle_gamma   90.00
#
_symmetry.space_group_name_H-M   'P 1'
#
loop_
_entity.id
_entity.type
_entity.pdbx_description
1 polymer ?
#
loop_
_entity_poly.entity_id
_entity_poly.type
_entity_poly.pdbx_seq_one_letter_code
_entity_poly.pdbx_strand_id
1 'polypeptide(L)'
;MFSYLVRRLLIGLVTLTLITFIIFGLIRNMPGTPLSNAMAMIDPGKELSEADRERMEKAYGLDKPWPQAYVLWVSNVCRLDLGRSISRKQPVTRLISERIGPTLILSVSSLLLTYLLAIPMGLYSSARQGHLDERTIGTILYMLYSFPSFVAALFLQIYLANKLGWLPLYGMKSDNYSSMSTIQQVWDIFLHAIMPIICYTYGSLAYYSRFIRANMHEVLRQDYIRTARAKGLGPVNVLVRHAFRNTFIPLVTLIGLTLPSLLGGSVIIERIFSWPGMGQLYFESILERDYPTIMGLTLMFAILTLAGQLMADIFYAMADPRVKISDH
;
A
#
# COMPACT_ATOMS: atom_id res chain seq x y z
N MET A 1 -7.63 -28.33 -1.89
CA MET A 1 -6.68 -27.46 -1.13
C MET A 1 -5.29 -27.51 -1.71
N PHE A 2 -4.55 -28.62 -1.63
CA PHE A 2 -3.19 -28.69 -2.16
C PHE A 2 -3.09 -28.42 -3.67
N SER A 3 -3.92 -29.08 -4.49
CA SER A 3 -3.99 -28.84 -5.95
C SER A 3 -4.27 -27.37 -6.31
N TYR A 4 -5.16 -26.74 -5.55
CA TYR A 4 -5.51 -25.33 -5.72
C TYR A 4 -4.35 -24.40 -5.34
N LEU A 5 -3.70 -24.63 -4.20
CA LEU A 5 -2.52 -23.86 -3.78
C LEU A 5 -1.41 -23.96 -4.84
N VAL A 6 -1.13 -25.17 -5.35
CA VAL A 6 -0.15 -25.39 -6.41
C VAL A 6 -0.53 -24.63 -7.68
N ARG A 7 -1.78 -24.75 -8.14
CA ARG A 7 -2.27 -24.03 -9.32
C ARG A 7 -2.14 -22.51 -9.14
N ARG A 8 -2.49 -21.99 -7.95
CA ARG A 8 -2.40 -20.56 -7.63
C ARG A 8 -0.96 -20.07 -7.59
N LEU A 9 -0.04 -20.86 -7.03
CA LEU A 9 1.39 -20.57 -7.03
C LEU A 9 1.98 -20.58 -8.45
N LEU A 10 1.57 -21.51 -9.31
CA LEU A 10 2.00 -21.55 -10.71
C LEU A 10 1.49 -20.34 -11.50
N ILE A 11 0.21 -19.99 -11.35
CA ILE A 11 -0.36 -18.77 -11.95
C ILE A 11 0.36 -17.53 -11.42
N GLY A 12 0.65 -17.49 -10.12
CA GLY A 12 1.41 -16.42 -9.49
C GLY A 12 2.82 -16.29 -10.03
N LEU A 13 3.53 -17.41 -10.23
CA LEU A 13 4.87 -17.43 -10.80
C LEU A 13 4.86 -16.90 -12.24
N VAL A 14 3.92 -17.37 -13.08
CA VAL A 14 3.75 -16.87 -14.45
C VAL A 14 3.45 -15.37 -14.45
N THR A 15 2.55 -14.93 -13.57
CA THR A 15 2.20 -13.50 -13.42
C THR A 15 3.41 -12.67 -13.00
N LEU A 16 4.20 -13.15 -12.04
CA LEU A 16 5.42 -12.48 -11.56
C LEU A 16 6.46 -12.36 -12.67
N THR A 17 6.69 -13.44 -13.42
CA THR A 17 7.59 -13.46 -14.57
C THR A 17 7.12 -12.47 -15.64
N LEU A 18 5.84 -12.47 -15.99
CA LEU A 18 5.29 -11.55 -16.99
C LEU A 18 5.43 -10.08 -16.57
N ILE A 19 5.04 -9.74 -15.33
CA ILE A 19 5.14 -8.37 -14.82
C ILE A 19 6.60 -7.89 -14.84
N THR A 20 7.52 -8.69 -14.30
CA THR A 20 8.94 -8.32 -14.24
C THR A 20 9.58 -8.27 -15.62
N PHE A 21 9.25 -9.19 -16.52
CA PHE A 21 9.76 -9.21 -17.90
C PHE A 21 9.32 -7.98 -18.69
N ILE A 22 8.02 -7.64 -18.62
CA ILE A 22 7.47 -6.46 -19.31
C ILE A 22 8.11 -5.19 -18.75
N ILE A 23 8.16 -5.03 -17.42
CA ILE A 23 8.73 -3.84 -16.79
C ILE A 23 10.22 -3.72 -17.08
N PHE A 24 10.99 -4.81 -17.01
CA PHE A 24 12.41 -4.81 -17.35
C PHE A 24 12.62 -4.40 -18.82
N GLY A 25 11.83 -4.96 -19.73
CA GLY A 25 11.84 -4.59 -21.15
C GLY A 25 11.54 -3.11 -21.35
N LEU A 26 10.48 -2.58 -20.75
CA LEU A 26 10.10 -1.17 -20.86
C LEU A 26 11.22 -0.24 -20.35
N ILE A 27 11.75 -0.52 -19.17
CA ILE A 27 12.81 0.28 -18.55
C ILE A 27 14.05 0.29 -19.43
N ARG A 28 14.43 -0.86 -20.01
CA ARG A 28 15.63 -0.97 -20.84
C ARG A 28 15.49 -0.37 -22.24
N ASN A 29 14.27 -0.24 -22.74
CA ASN A 29 13.99 0.40 -24.03
C ASN A 29 13.68 1.91 -23.89
N MET A 30 13.63 2.44 -22.67
CA MET A 30 13.38 3.86 -22.44
C MET A 30 14.59 4.69 -22.90
N PRO A 31 14.42 5.76 -23.69
CA PRO A 31 15.54 6.54 -24.22
C PRO A 31 16.33 7.21 -23.09
N GLY A 32 17.66 6.99 -23.06
CA GLY A 32 18.58 7.45 -22.00
C GLY A 32 18.97 6.32 -21.02
N THR A 33 20.20 6.34 -20.51
CA THR A 33 20.71 5.28 -19.61
C THR A 33 20.76 5.76 -18.15
N PRO A 34 20.81 4.86 -17.16
CA PRO A 34 21.08 5.23 -15.77
C PRO A 34 22.41 5.98 -15.62
N LEU A 35 23.36 5.67 -16.50
CA LEU A 35 24.69 6.29 -16.55
C LEU A 35 24.62 7.75 -17.00
N SER A 36 23.80 8.09 -18.00
CA SER A 36 23.62 9.49 -18.41
C SER A 36 22.97 10.37 -17.32
N ASN A 37 22.13 9.78 -16.45
CA ASN A 37 21.55 10.51 -15.31
C ASN A 37 22.51 10.58 -14.11
N ALA A 38 23.25 9.52 -13.81
CA ALA A 38 24.30 9.53 -12.79
C ALA A 38 25.40 10.56 -13.13
N MET A 39 25.71 10.74 -14.42
CA MET A 39 26.60 11.78 -14.94
C MET A 39 26.11 13.21 -14.61
N ALA A 40 24.80 13.46 -14.69
CA ALA A 40 24.22 14.78 -14.38
C ALA A 40 24.28 15.15 -12.88
N MET A 41 24.34 14.16 -11.99
CA MET A 41 24.36 14.38 -10.53
C MET A 41 25.76 14.46 -9.93
N ILE A 42 26.81 13.98 -10.60
CA ILE A 42 28.15 13.83 -9.99
C ILE A 42 29.00 15.10 -10.15
N ASP A 43 28.94 15.79 -11.28
CA ASP A 43 29.54 17.12 -11.51
C ASP A 43 29.28 17.49 -12.99
N PRO A 44 28.70 18.66 -13.35
CA PRO A 44 28.55 19.06 -14.75
C PRO A 44 29.89 19.15 -15.53
N GLY A 45 31.03 19.20 -14.81
CA GLY A 45 32.37 19.33 -15.36
C GLY A 45 33.25 18.07 -15.33
N LYS A 46 32.79 16.91 -14.82
CA LYS A 46 33.55 15.65 -14.84
C LYS A 46 32.84 14.60 -15.68
N GLU A 47 33.32 14.43 -16.91
CA GLU A 47 32.98 13.24 -17.69
C GLU A 47 33.51 11.99 -16.96
N LEU A 48 32.67 10.95 -16.85
CA LEU A 48 33.18 9.65 -16.44
C LEU A 48 34.28 9.25 -17.42
N SER A 49 35.42 8.77 -16.91
CA SER A 49 36.40 8.12 -17.77
C SER A 49 35.69 7.00 -18.55
N GLU A 50 35.98 6.87 -19.84
CA GLU A 50 35.43 5.79 -20.68
C GLU A 50 35.62 4.40 -20.04
N ALA A 51 36.72 4.20 -19.31
CA ALA A 51 37.00 2.98 -18.57
C ALA A 51 36.00 2.72 -17.42
N ASP A 52 35.57 3.77 -16.71
CA ASP A 52 34.58 3.65 -15.63
C ASP A 52 33.17 3.44 -16.19
N ARG A 53 32.87 4.07 -17.33
CA ARG A 53 31.61 3.86 -18.05
C ARG A 53 31.47 2.40 -18.49
N GLU A 54 32.47 1.85 -19.18
CA GLU A 54 32.45 0.44 -19.61
C GLU A 54 32.33 -0.54 -18.43
N ARG A 55 33.01 -0.25 -17.31
CA ARG A 55 32.89 -1.05 -16.08
C ARG A 55 31.47 -1.06 -15.54
N MET A 56 30.83 0.11 -15.48
CA MET A 56 29.45 0.20 -15.01
C MET A 56 28.47 -0.43 -16.01
N GLU A 57 28.67 -0.26 -17.31
CA GLU A 57 27.85 -0.91 -18.33
C GLU A 57 27.88 -2.43 -18.18
N LYS A 58 29.06 -3.03 -17.99
CA LYS A 58 29.18 -4.47 -17.71
C LYS A 58 28.57 -4.87 -16.37
N ALA A 59 28.79 -4.08 -15.31
CA ALA A 59 28.30 -4.39 -13.98
C ALA A 59 26.76 -4.44 -13.89
N TYR A 60 26.07 -3.59 -14.64
CA TYR A 60 24.60 -3.55 -14.68
C TYR A 60 24.01 -4.31 -15.88
N GLY A 61 24.83 -5.09 -16.61
CA GLY A 61 24.41 -5.86 -17.77
C GLY A 61 23.88 -4.99 -18.92
N LEU A 62 24.34 -3.74 -18.98
CA LEU A 62 23.91 -2.78 -19.98
C LEU A 62 24.52 -3.06 -21.36
N ASP A 63 25.64 -3.78 -21.39
CA ASP A 63 26.35 -4.25 -22.58
C ASP A 63 25.60 -5.35 -23.36
N LYS A 64 24.58 -5.96 -22.74
CA LYS A 64 23.86 -7.11 -23.30
C LYS A 64 22.49 -6.73 -23.87
N PRO A 65 21.99 -7.49 -24.87
CA PRO A 65 20.59 -7.45 -25.23
C PRO A 65 19.71 -7.64 -24.00
N TRP A 66 18.67 -6.81 -23.86
CA TRP A 66 17.84 -6.78 -22.66
C TRP A 66 17.26 -8.15 -22.24
N PRO A 67 16.91 -9.11 -23.13
CA PRO A 67 16.44 -10.42 -22.69
C PRO A 67 17.52 -11.21 -21.95
N GLN A 68 18.78 -11.11 -22.39
CA GLN A 68 19.91 -11.77 -21.72
C GLN A 68 20.18 -11.12 -20.35
N ALA A 69 20.11 -9.79 -20.29
CA ALA A 69 20.23 -9.05 -19.03
C ALA A 69 19.11 -9.40 -18.04
N TYR A 70 17.88 -9.62 -18.53
CA TYR A 70 16.77 -10.08 -17.71
C TYR A 70 17.02 -11.46 -17.10
N VAL A 71 17.49 -12.43 -17.90
CA VAL A 71 17.82 -13.78 -17.39
C VAL A 71 18.90 -13.70 -16.31
N LEU A 72 19.92 -12.86 -16.50
CA LEU A 72 20.96 -12.62 -15.49
C LEU A 72 20.37 -12.01 -14.21
N TRP A 73 19.49 -11.00 -14.36
CA TRP A 73 18.80 -10.38 -13.23
C TRP A 73 17.95 -11.40 -12.45
N VAL A 74 17.15 -12.24 -13.14
CA VAL A 74 16.37 -13.31 -12.50
C VAL A 74 17.29 -14.30 -11.77
N SER A 75 18.41 -14.70 -12.39
CA SER A 75 19.39 -15.58 -11.74
C SER A 75 19.95 -14.98 -10.44
N ASN A 76 20.21 -13.67 -10.40
CA ASN A 76 20.67 -12.98 -9.19
C ASN A 76 19.56 -12.91 -8.14
N VAL A 77 18.33 -12.61 -8.55
CA VAL A 77 17.15 -12.60 -7.67
C VAL A 77 16.93 -13.98 -7.02
N CYS A 78 17.11 -15.08 -7.77
CA CYS A 78 17.04 -16.43 -7.22
C CYS A 78 18.10 -16.71 -6.14
N ARG A 79 19.19 -15.93 -6.10
CA ARG A 79 20.23 -15.94 -5.06
C ARG A 79 20.00 -14.90 -3.97
N LEU A 80 18.81 -14.28 -3.93
CA LEU A 80 18.42 -13.19 -3.03
C LEU A 80 19.24 -11.90 -3.22
N ASP A 81 19.85 -11.72 -4.40
CA ASP A 81 20.55 -10.50 -4.77
C ASP A 81 19.68 -9.65 -5.71
N LEU A 82 19.10 -8.57 -5.16
CA LEU A 82 18.34 -7.58 -5.93
C LEU A 82 19.24 -6.56 -6.65
N GLY A 83 20.56 -6.68 -6.49
CA GLY A 83 21.55 -5.76 -7.02
C GLY A 83 21.77 -4.54 -6.12
N ARG A 84 22.50 -3.58 -6.68
CA ARG A 84 22.92 -2.35 -6.02
C ARG A 84 22.31 -1.14 -6.73
N SER A 85 21.76 -0.21 -5.95
CA SER A 85 21.27 1.07 -6.46
C SER A 85 22.39 1.86 -7.13
N ILE A 86 22.09 2.38 -8.32
CA ILE A 86 23.03 3.19 -9.10
C ILE A 86 23.18 4.57 -8.46
N SER A 87 22.06 5.21 -8.14
CA SER A 87 22.02 6.57 -7.58
C SER A 87 22.51 6.63 -6.14
N ARG A 88 22.04 5.71 -5.29
CA ARG A 88 22.31 5.72 -3.84
C ARG A 88 23.53 4.88 -3.46
N LYS A 89 24.11 4.14 -4.40
CA LYS A 89 25.32 3.32 -4.21
C LYS A 89 25.20 2.35 -3.02
N GLN A 90 24.02 1.76 -2.80
CA GLN A 90 23.74 0.84 -1.69
C GLN A 90 22.96 -0.39 -2.17
N PRO A 91 23.02 -1.54 -1.46
CA PRO A 91 22.20 -2.71 -1.80
C PRO A 91 20.72 -2.38 -1.79
N VAL A 92 19.98 -2.83 -2.81
CA VAL A 92 18.54 -2.57 -2.94
C VAL A 92 17.76 -3.16 -1.76
N THR A 93 18.17 -4.34 -1.27
CA THR A 93 17.58 -4.99 -0.10
C THR A 93 17.64 -4.10 1.15
N ARG A 94 18.76 -3.40 1.37
CA ARG A 94 18.94 -2.46 2.48
C ARG A 94 18.03 -1.25 2.33
N LEU A 95 18.00 -0.65 1.13
CA LEU A 95 17.11 0.48 0.83
C LEU A 95 15.65 0.12 1.10
N ILE A 96 15.20 -1.05 0.67
CA ILE A 96 13.85 -1.55 0.94
C ILE A 96 13.63 -1.69 2.45
N SER A 97 14.53 -2.34 3.17
CA SER A 97 14.39 -2.59 4.62
C SER A 97 14.26 -1.31 5.45
N GLU A 98 14.96 -0.24 5.06
CA GLU A 98 14.92 1.05 5.74
C GLU A 98 13.61 1.82 5.49
N ARG A 99 12.89 1.51 4.41
CA ARG A 99 11.68 2.22 3.96
C ARG A 99 10.37 1.49 4.28
N ILE A 100 10.42 0.17 4.49
CA ILE A 100 9.25 -0.64 4.90
C ILE A 100 8.63 -0.11 6.20
N GLY A 101 9.46 0.14 7.23
CA GLY A 101 9.00 0.59 8.54
C GLY A 101 8.20 1.90 8.47
N PRO A 102 8.76 2.98 7.88
CA PRO A 102 8.02 4.22 7.65
C PRO A 102 6.69 4.04 6.92
N THR A 103 6.62 3.25 5.84
CA THR A 103 5.36 3.04 5.12
C THR A 103 4.34 2.26 5.94
N LEU A 104 4.77 1.28 6.74
CA LEU A 104 3.88 0.54 7.64
C LEU A 104 3.29 1.43 8.72
N ILE A 105 4.05 2.38 9.27
CA ILE A 105 3.54 3.33 10.27
C ILE A 105 2.34 4.09 9.71
N LEU A 106 2.42 4.63 8.49
CA LEU A 106 1.30 5.34 7.88
C LEU A 106 0.16 4.40 7.51
N SER A 107 0.47 3.32 6.82
CA SER A 107 -0.55 2.47 6.20
C SER A 107 -1.31 1.64 7.23
N VAL A 108 -0.63 1.05 8.21
CA VAL A 108 -1.28 0.27 9.28
C VAL A 108 -2.06 1.20 10.21
N SER A 109 -1.48 2.33 10.64
CA SER A 109 -2.19 3.25 11.54
C SER A 109 -3.43 3.84 10.89
N SER A 110 -3.34 4.23 9.61
CA SER A 110 -4.50 4.72 8.87
C SER A 110 -5.52 3.61 8.61
N LEU A 111 -5.12 2.38 8.31
CA LEU A 111 -6.06 1.26 8.16
C LEU A 111 -6.81 0.97 9.46
N LEU A 112 -6.11 0.94 10.60
CA LEU A 112 -6.72 0.75 11.92
C LEU A 112 -7.71 1.88 12.23
N LEU A 113 -7.31 3.13 12.02
CA LEU A 113 -8.20 4.28 12.22
C LEU A 113 -9.40 4.24 11.28
N THR A 114 -9.18 3.82 10.04
CA THR A 114 -10.24 3.66 9.03
C THR A 114 -11.26 2.63 9.50
N TYR A 115 -10.86 1.44 9.94
CA TYR A 115 -11.79 0.44 10.45
C TYR A 115 -12.47 0.88 11.75
N LEU A 116 -11.73 1.53 12.64
CA LEU A 116 -12.27 2.08 13.90
C LEU A 116 -13.42 3.05 13.65
N LEU A 117 -13.37 3.83 12.57
CA LEU A 117 -14.41 4.78 12.20
C LEU A 117 -15.47 4.18 11.25
N ALA A 118 -15.04 3.42 10.25
CA ALA A 118 -15.90 2.83 9.21
C ALA A 118 -16.87 1.79 9.78
N ILE A 119 -16.44 0.97 10.75
CA ILE A 119 -17.30 -0.08 11.34
C ILE A 119 -18.48 0.55 12.09
N PRO A 120 -18.29 1.47 13.06
CA PRO A 120 -19.41 2.16 13.69
C PRO A 120 -20.30 2.90 12.69
N MET A 121 -19.73 3.63 11.74
CA MET A 121 -20.49 4.36 10.72
C MET A 121 -21.32 3.41 9.85
N GLY A 122 -20.74 2.31 9.37
CA GLY A 122 -21.43 1.31 8.56
C GLY A 122 -22.55 0.59 9.32
N LEU A 123 -22.32 0.23 10.59
CA LEU A 123 -23.35 -0.34 11.47
C LEU A 123 -24.48 0.66 11.73
N TYR A 124 -24.14 1.90 12.04
CA TYR A 124 -25.11 2.98 12.29
C TYR A 124 -25.98 3.22 11.05
N SER A 125 -25.37 3.39 9.87
CA SER A 125 -26.10 3.55 8.61
C SER A 125 -26.96 2.33 8.27
N SER A 126 -26.55 1.11 8.66
CA SER A 126 -27.36 -0.09 8.46
C SER A 126 -28.60 -0.11 9.37
N ALA A 127 -28.47 0.36 10.61
CA ALA A 127 -29.57 0.43 11.56
C ALA A 127 -30.57 1.54 11.22
N ARG A 128 -30.08 2.65 10.63
CA ARG A 128 -30.86 3.86 10.29
C ARG A 128 -31.26 3.92 8.81
N GLN A 129 -31.33 2.77 8.14
CA GLN A 129 -31.59 2.70 6.70
C GLN A 129 -32.83 3.53 6.30
N GLY A 130 -32.62 4.49 5.39
CA GLY A 130 -33.70 5.32 4.85
C GLY A 130 -33.99 6.60 5.62
N HIS A 131 -33.36 6.83 6.78
CA HIS A 131 -33.50 8.07 7.54
C HIS A 131 -32.57 9.20 7.01
N LEU A 132 -32.92 10.45 7.33
CA LEU A 132 -32.21 11.64 6.85
C LEU A 132 -30.76 11.73 7.37
N ASP A 133 -30.52 11.33 8.61
CA ASP A 133 -29.18 11.32 9.22
C ASP A 133 -28.24 10.32 8.54
N GLU A 134 -28.74 9.13 8.20
CA GLU A 134 -27.99 8.15 7.40
C GLU A 134 -27.61 8.72 6.03
N ARG A 135 -28.57 9.38 5.35
CA ARG A 135 -28.32 10.05 4.07
C ARG A 135 -27.29 11.17 4.19
N THR A 136 -27.32 11.95 5.28
CA THR A 136 -26.33 13.01 5.54
C THR A 136 -24.94 12.43 5.74
N ILE A 137 -24.78 11.39 6.56
CA ILE A 137 -23.50 10.71 6.77
C ILE A 137 -22.97 10.18 5.43
N GLY A 138 -23.81 9.48 4.66
CA GLY A 138 -23.42 8.97 3.35
C GLY A 138 -22.97 10.08 2.41
N THR A 139 -23.70 11.20 2.36
CA THR A 139 -23.37 12.36 1.52
C THR A 139 -22.03 12.98 1.91
N ILE A 140 -21.77 13.20 3.21
CA ILE A 140 -20.50 13.72 3.71
C ILE A 140 -19.35 12.78 3.32
N LEU A 141 -19.53 11.47 3.49
CA LEU A 141 -18.52 10.47 3.12
C LEU A 141 -18.23 10.49 1.61
N TYR A 142 -19.25 10.65 0.76
CA TYR A 142 -19.04 10.79 -0.69
C TYR A 142 -18.34 12.09 -1.07
N MET A 143 -18.66 13.20 -0.41
CA MET A 143 -17.97 14.48 -0.61
C MET A 143 -16.50 14.35 -0.25
N LEU A 144 -16.19 13.75 0.91
CA LEU A 144 -14.82 13.46 1.33
C LEU A 144 -14.11 12.54 0.32
N TYR A 145 -14.77 11.47 -0.13
CA TYR A 145 -14.18 10.55 -1.12
C TYR A 145 -13.87 11.23 -2.45
N SER A 146 -14.70 12.18 -2.87
CA SER A 146 -14.51 12.96 -4.09
C SER A 146 -13.41 14.01 -3.96
N PHE A 147 -12.97 14.32 -2.73
CA PHE A 147 -11.95 15.32 -2.47
C PHE A 147 -10.55 14.72 -2.63
N PRO A 148 -9.74 15.17 -3.61
CA PRO A 148 -8.44 14.55 -3.89
C PRO A 148 -7.48 14.61 -2.71
N SER A 149 -6.80 13.49 -2.42
CA SER A 149 -5.90 13.35 -1.26
C SER A 149 -4.74 14.32 -1.24
N PHE A 150 -4.18 14.65 -2.40
CA PHE A 150 -3.12 15.66 -2.49
C PHE A 150 -3.62 17.07 -2.16
N VAL A 151 -4.86 17.40 -2.55
CA VAL A 151 -5.46 18.70 -2.22
C VAL A 151 -5.67 18.79 -0.72
N ALA A 152 -6.22 17.75 -0.10
CA ALA A 152 -6.33 17.68 1.36
C ALA A 152 -4.99 17.81 2.06
N ALA A 153 -3.95 17.14 1.58
CA ALA A 153 -2.60 17.25 2.14
C ALA A 153 -2.10 18.70 2.15
N LEU A 154 -2.25 19.41 1.03
CA LEU A 154 -1.87 20.83 0.92
C LEU A 154 -2.71 21.73 1.84
N PHE A 155 -4.02 21.50 1.93
CA PHE A 155 -4.88 22.22 2.89
C PHE A 155 -4.44 21.98 4.33
N LEU A 156 -4.17 20.73 4.73
CA LEU A 156 -3.70 20.41 6.08
C LEU A 156 -2.37 21.10 6.37
N GLN A 157 -1.42 21.11 5.43
CA GLN A 157 -0.16 21.84 5.56
C GLN A 157 -0.36 23.35 5.75
N ILE A 158 -1.23 23.98 4.95
CA ILE A 158 -1.49 25.42 5.05
C ILE A 158 -2.14 25.78 6.38
N TYR A 159 -3.14 25.02 6.82
CA TYR A 159 -3.93 25.39 7.99
C TYR A 159 -3.32 24.88 9.30
N LEU A 160 -3.00 23.59 9.40
CA LEU A 160 -2.55 22.99 10.66
C LEU A 160 -1.06 23.25 10.92
N ALA A 161 -0.22 23.22 9.88
CA ALA A 161 1.21 23.44 10.05
C ALA A 161 1.60 24.92 9.93
N ASN A 162 1.18 25.62 8.86
CA ASN A 162 1.62 27.00 8.63
C ASN A 162 0.84 28.03 9.46
N LYS A 163 -0.50 28.08 9.33
CA LYS A 163 -1.30 29.10 10.02
C LYS A 163 -1.40 28.90 11.53
N LEU A 164 -1.65 27.66 11.98
CA LEU A 164 -1.85 27.34 13.39
C LEU A 164 -0.56 26.95 14.12
N GLY A 165 0.46 26.45 13.40
CA GLY A 165 1.70 25.96 14.02
C GLY A 165 1.49 24.74 14.91
N TRP A 166 0.40 23.98 14.74
CA TRP A 166 0.06 22.84 15.59
C TRP A 166 0.81 21.57 15.22
N LEU A 167 1.09 21.38 13.94
CA LEU A 167 1.70 20.16 13.40
C LEU A 167 2.93 20.48 12.54
N PRO A 168 3.91 19.57 12.45
CA PRO A 168 5.07 19.73 11.57
C PRO A 168 4.67 19.77 10.09
N LEU A 169 5.35 20.56 9.26
CA LEU A 169 4.97 20.77 7.86
C LEU A 169 5.25 19.55 6.96
N TYR A 170 6.41 18.93 7.13
CA TYR A 170 6.90 17.79 6.37
C TYR A 170 7.95 17.01 7.17
N GLY A 171 8.39 15.87 6.64
CA GLY A 171 9.35 14.97 7.26
C GLY A 171 8.68 13.95 8.18
N MET A 172 9.46 12.96 8.60
CA MET A 172 9.05 11.98 9.60
C MET A 172 9.48 12.36 11.02
N LYS A 173 10.47 13.24 11.12
CA LYS A 173 11.19 13.57 12.35
C LYS A 173 11.60 15.03 12.34
N SER A 174 11.60 15.67 13.50
CA SER A 174 12.15 17.02 13.71
C SER A 174 13.69 17.02 13.65
N ASP A 175 14.28 18.19 13.36
CA ASP A 175 15.74 18.35 13.26
C ASP A 175 16.48 17.97 14.56
N ASN A 176 15.85 18.19 15.72
CA ASN A 176 16.42 17.89 17.03
C ASN A 176 16.12 16.45 17.52
N TYR A 177 15.56 15.57 16.67
CA TYR A 177 15.15 14.21 17.04
C TYR A 177 16.23 13.39 17.76
N SER A 178 17.49 13.51 17.36
CA SER A 178 18.61 12.78 17.97
C SER A 178 18.90 13.18 19.43
N SER A 179 18.50 14.40 19.83
CA SER A 179 18.67 14.91 21.20
C SER A 179 17.47 14.63 22.11
N MET A 180 16.37 14.11 21.56
CA MET A 180 15.13 13.83 22.30
C MET A 180 15.21 12.52 23.10
N SER A 181 14.47 12.46 24.20
CA SER A 181 14.21 11.20 24.91
C SER A 181 13.35 10.25 24.06
N THR A 182 13.35 8.95 24.38
CA THR A 182 12.57 7.95 23.62
C THR A 182 11.08 8.30 23.54
N ILE A 183 10.49 8.83 24.62
CA ILE A 183 9.07 9.22 24.65
C ILE A 183 8.82 10.42 23.73
N GLN A 184 9.73 11.40 23.76
CA GLN A 184 9.65 12.57 22.87
C GLN A 184 9.81 12.18 21.41
N GLN A 185 10.69 11.23 21.10
CA GLN A 185 10.86 10.69 19.74
C GLN A 185 9.58 10.02 19.21
N VAL A 186 8.90 9.23 20.04
CA VAL A 186 7.63 8.60 19.66
C VAL A 186 6.55 9.66 19.43
N TRP A 187 6.47 10.65 20.31
CA TRP A 187 5.52 11.75 20.18
C TRP A 187 5.79 12.60 18.94
N ASP A 188 7.06 12.86 18.62
CA ASP A 188 7.49 13.57 17.43
C ASP A 188 7.03 12.86 16.16
N ILE A 189 7.30 11.55 16.03
CA ILE A 189 6.83 10.74 14.89
C ILE A 189 5.31 10.75 14.80
N PHE A 190 4.61 10.64 15.95
CA PHE A 190 3.15 10.69 15.99
C PHE A 190 2.62 12.00 15.41
N LEU A 191 3.17 13.16 15.82
CA LEU A 191 2.76 14.47 15.31
C LEU A 191 3.00 14.61 13.80
N HIS A 192 4.14 14.13 13.29
CA HIS A 192 4.43 14.12 11.85
C HIS A 192 3.50 13.19 11.07
N ALA A 193 3.01 12.12 11.69
CA ALA A 193 2.15 11.14 11.05
C ALA A 193 0.67 11.57 10.97
N ILE A 194 0.21 12.52 11.80
CA ILE A 194 -1.21 12.91 11.89
C ILE A 194 -1.78 13.34 10.53
N MET A 195 -1.15 14.31 9.86
CA MET A 195 -1.69 14.83 8.59
C MET A 195 -1.67 13.78 7.46
N PRO A 196 -0.57 13.02 7.25
CA PRO A 196 -0.60 11.89 6.33
C PRO A 196 -1.71 10.88 6.68
N ILE A 197 -1.83 10.46 7.95
CA ILE A 197 -2.82 9.47 8.38
C ILE A 197 -4.25 9.96 8.10
N ILE A 198 -4.54 11.24 8.33
CA ILE A 198 -5.84 11.83 7.97
C ILE A 198 -6.09 11.64 6.47
N CYS A 199 -5.11 11.96 5.61
CA CYS A 199 -5.23 11.83 4.16
C CYS A 199 -5.53 10.39 3.70
N TYR A 200 -4.86 9.40 4.27
CA TYR A 200 -5.15 7.98 3.99
C TYR A 200 -6.53 7.56 4.52
N THR A 201 -6.86 8.00 5.73
CA THR A 201 -8.06 7.55 6.44
C THR A 201 -9.33 8.04 5.74
N TYR A 202 -9.44 9.35 5.48
CA TYR A 202 -10.68 9.87 4.90
C TYR A 202 -10.94 9.32 3.49
N GLY A 203 -9.88 9.13 2.69
CA GLY A 203 -9.98 8.64 1.32
C GLY A 203 -10.50 7.21 1.21
N SER A 204 -10.35 6.42 2.27
CA SER A 204 -10.81 5.03 2.31
C SER A 204 -12.08 4.84 3.15
N LEU A 205 -12.39 5.78 4.05
CA LEU A 205 -13.54 5.73 4.97
C LEU A 205 -14.88 5.49 4.27
N ALA A 206 -15.14 6.20 3.17
CA ALA A 206 -16.38 6.07 2.40
C ALA A 206 -16.54 4.67 1.77
N TYR A 207 -15.44 4.12 1.26
CA TYR A 207 -15.44 2.78 0.67
C TYR A 207 -15.76 1.71 1.72
N TYR A 208 -15.03 1.70 2.85
CA TYR A 208 -15.21 0.67 3.88
C TYR A 208 -16.56 0.78 4.60
N SER A 209 -17.02 1.98 4.95
CA SER A 209 -18.32 2.18 5.59
C SER A 209 -19.47 1.71 4.70
N ARG A 210 -19.41 2.02 3.39
CA ARG A 210 -20.38 1.54 2.40
C ARG A 210 -20.32 0.04 2.22
N PHE A 211 -19.12 -0.54 2.15
CA PHE A 211 -18.93 -1.98 2.04
C PHE A 211 -19.58 -2.70 3.22
N ILE A 212 -19.32 -2.24 4.46
CA ILE A 212 -19.94 -2.78 5.67
C ILE A 212 -21.46 -2.66 5.58
N ARG A 213 -21.99 -1.50 5.18
CA ARG A 213 -23.42 -1.28 5.04
C ARG A 213 -24.07 -2.23 4.04
N ALA A 214 -23.45 -2.43 2.88
CA ALA A 214 -23.95 -3.33 1.84
C ALA A 214 -24.03 -4.77 2.34
N ASN A 215 -22.96 -5.27 2.96
CA ASN A 215 -22.91 -6.62 3.54
C ASN A 215 -23.94 -6.78 4.68
N MET A 216 -24.06 -5.78 5.55
CA MET A 216 -25.05 -5.80 6.63
C MET A 216 -26.48 -5.87 6.08
N HIS A 217 -26.77 -5.15 4.99
CA HIS A 217 -28.09 -5.18 4.36
C HIS A 217 -28.48 -6.56 3.83
N GLU A 218 -27.54 -7.29 3.22
CA GLU A 218 -27.76 -8.66 2.75
C GLU A 218 -27.99 -9.63 3.92
N VAL A 219 -27.15 -9.54 4.95
CA VAL A 219 -27.21 -10.38 6.14
C VAL A 219 -28.49 -10.14 6.94
N LEU A 220 -28.94 -8.89 7.09
CA LEU A 220 -30.16 -8.55 7.83
C LEU A 220 -31.45 -9.12 7.21
N ARG A 221 -31.41 -9.57 5.95
CA ARG A 221 -32.54 -10.20 5.23
C ARG A 221 -32.57 -11.73 5.35
N GLN A 222 -31.58 -12.32 6.01
CA GLN A 222 -31.47 -13.78 6.16
C GLN A 222 -32.44 -14.34 7.20
N ASP A 223 -32.89 -15.59 7.00
CA ASP A 223 -33.90 -16.22 7.85
C ASP A 223 -33.46 -16.36 9.32
N TYR A 224 -32.17 -16.63 9.58
CA TYR A 224 -31.67 -16.72 10.95
C TYR A 224 -31.77 -15.39 11.72
N ILE A 225 -31.75 -14.24 11.03
CA ILE A 225 -32.00 -12.93 11.63
C ILE A 225 -33.47 -12.78 11.98
N ARG A 226 -34.38 -13.26 11.12
CA ARG A 226 -35.82 -13.29 11.43
C ARG A 226 -36.10 -14.17 12.64
N THR A 227 -35.46 -15.34 12.74
CA THR A 227 -35.55 -16.21 13.92
C THR A 227 -35.01 -15.53 15.18
N ALA A 228 -33.88 -14.83 15.07
CA ALA A 228 -33.33 -14.07 16.20
C ALA A 228 -34.31 -12.99 16.71
N ARG A 229 -34.93 -12.23 15.80
CA ARG A 229 -35.97 -11.25 16.15
C ARG A 229 -37.20 -11.92 16.78
N ALA A 230 -37.65 -13.05 16.24
CA ALA A 230 -38.78 -13.80 16.78
C ALA A 230 -38.52 -14.36 18.20
N LYS A 231 -37.26 -14.63 18.55
CA LYS A 231 -36.84 -15.00 19.92
C LYS A 231 -36.78 -13.80 20.89
N GLY A 232 -37.14 -12.59 20.47
CA GLY A 232 -37.17 -11.40 21.31
C GLY A 232 -35.80 -10.72 21.49
N LEU A 233 -34.80 -11.03 20.67
CA LEU A 233 -33.51 -10.34 20.72
C LEU A 233 -33.66 -8.86 20.33
N GLY A 234 -33.16 -7.97 21.19
CA GLY A 234 -33.17 -6.53 20.94
C GLY A 234 -32.37 -6.11 19.69
N PRO A 235 -32.66 -4.93 19.11
CA PRO A 235 -32.12 -4.49 17.82
C PRO A 235 -30.58 -4.44 17.79
N VAL A 236 -29.95 -4.00 18.88
CA VAL A 236 -28.47 -3.93 19.00
C VAL A 236 -27.86 -5.33 18.98
N ASN A 237 -28.46 -6.29 19.70
CA ASN A 237 -27.96 -7.67 19.73
C ASN A 237 -28.12 -8.35 18.36
N VAL A 238 -29.24 -8.12 17.67
CA VAL A 238 -29.44 -8.60 16.31
C VAL A 238 -28.40 -8.02 15.36
N LEU A 239 -28.14 -6.70 15.45
CA LEU A 239 -27.18 -6.03 14.58
C LEU A 239 -25.73 -6.46 14.85
N VAL A 240 -25.27 -6.41 16.09
CA VAL A 240 -23.85 -6.62 16.43
C VAL A 240 -23.51 -8.11 16.57
N ARG A 241 -24.32 -8.89 17.28
CA ARG A 241 -23.98 -10.29 17.58
C ARG A 241 -24.38 -11.27 16.49
N HIS A 242 -25.48 -11.03 15.80
CA HIS A 242 -25.99 -11.95 14.77
C HIS A 242 -25.66 -11.49 13.35
N ALA A 243 -25.84 -10.21 13.02
CA ALA A 243 -25.58 -9.73 11.68
C ALA A 243 -24.08 -9.45 11.45
N PHE A 244 -23.46 -8.57 12.24
CA PHE A 244 -22.07 -8.16 12.02
C PHE A 244 -21.05 -9.31 12.12
N ARG A 245 -21.28 -10.26 13.03
CA ARG A 245 -20.44 -11.46 13.13
C ARG A 245 -20.35 -12.25 11.82
N ASN A 246 -21.44 -12.28 11.04
CA ASN A 246 -21.48 -12.97 9.75
C ASN A 246 -20.99 -12.09 8.59
N THR A 247 -20.99 -10.77 8.72
CA THR A 247 -20.35 -9.85 7.73
C THR A 247 -18.84 -9.73 7.92
N PHE A 248 -18.28 -10.24 9.02
CA PHE A 248 -16.85 -10.26 9.25
C PHE A 248 -16.08 -11.09 8.21
N ILE A 249 -16.74 -12.08 7.61
CA ILE A 249 -16.15 -12.96 6.59
C ILE A 249 -15.69 -12.17 5.34
N PRO A 250 -16.57 -11.41 4.66
CA PRO A 250 -16.16 -10.50 3.58
C PRO A 250 -15.12 -9.44 4.02
N LEU A 251 -15.19 -8.97 5.27
CA LEU A 251 -14.25 -7.98 5.78
C LEU A 251 -12.83 -8.52 5.92
N VAL A 252 -12.67 -9.75 6.41
CA VAL A 252 -11.34 -10.39 6.52
C VAL A 252 -10.73 -10.61 5.13
N THR A 253 -11.55 -10.96 4.14
CA THR A 253 -11.11 -11.10 2.75
C THR A 253 -10.57 -9.76 2.22
N LEU A 254 -11.28 -8.67 2.51
CA LEU A 254 -10.88 -7.33 2.10
C LEU A 254 -9.56 -6.90 2.74
N ILE A 255 -9.33 -7.24 4.02
CA ILE A 255 -8.04 -7.01 4.69
C ILE A 255 -6.91 -7.73 3.94
N GLY A 256 -7.11 -8.98 3.51
CA GLY A 256 -6.13 -9.72 2.71
C GLY A 256 -5.73 -8.98 1.42
N LEU A 257 -6.70 -8.37 0.74
CA LEU A 257 -6.48 -7.60 -0.49
C LEU A 257 -5.78 -6.26 -0.26
N THR A 258 -5.78 -5.73 0.97
CA THR A 258 -5.06 -4.47 1.29
C THR A 258 -3.56 -4.64 1.46
N LEU A 259 -3.06 -5.86 1.58
CA LEU A 259 -1.65 -6.14 1.86
C LEU A 259 -0.66 -5.46 0.88
N PRO A 260 -0.83 -5.52 -0.45
CA PRO A 260 0.04 -4.76 -1.36
C PRO A 260 -0.07 -3.24 -1.18
N SER A 261 -1.25 -2.71 -0.88
CA SER A 261 -1.40 -1.27 -0.61
C SER A 261 -0.75 -0.82 0.71
N LEU A 262 -0.66 -1.71 1.70
CA LEU A 262 -0.04 -1.42 3.00
C LEU A 262 1.48 -1.18 2.91
N LEU A 263 2.14 -1.81 1.95
CA LEU A 263 3.59 -1.70 1.74
C LEU A 263 3.95 -0.91 0.48
N GLY A 264 3.06 -0.83 -0.50
CA GLY A 264 3.19 0.08 -1.63
C GLY A 264 3.06 1.55 -1.23
N GLY A 265 2.31 1.81 -0.14
CA GLY A 265 2.01 3.16 0.33
C GLY A 265 1.30 4.00 -0.73
N SER A 266 1.21 5.29 -0.46
CA SER A 266 0.74 6.31 -1.38
C SER A 266 1.92 7.19 -1.74
N VAL A 267 2.46 6.95 -2.94
CA VAL A 267 3.54 7.74 -3.55
C VAL A 267 3.31 9.24 -3.38
N ILE A 268 2.08 9.68 -3.64
CA ILE A 268 1.72 11.11 -3.64
C ILE A 268 1.74 11.68 -2.21
N ILE A 269 1.13 10.98 -1.25
CA ILE A 269 1.08 11.47 0.14
C ILE A 269 2.47 11.44 0.77
N GLU A 270 3.21 10.35 0.58
CA GLU A 270 4.59 10.25 1.06
C GLU A 270 5.47 11.36 0.46
N ARG A 271 5.29 11.69 -0.82
CA ARG A 271 6.04 12.77 -1.47
C ARG A 271 5.69 14.16 -0.93
N ILE A 272 4.40 14.46 -0.72
CA ILE A 272 3.95 15.79 -0.25
C ILE A 272 4.43 16.06 1.18
N PHE A 273 4.40 15.04 2.04
CA PHE A 273 4.86 15.14 3.42
C PHE A 273 6.35 14.78 3.57
N SER A 274 7.10 14.54 2.51
CA SER A 274 8.50 14.08 2.55
C SER A 274 8.72 12.90 3.52
N TRP A 275 7.76 11.99 3.55
CA TRP A 275 7.78 10.83 4.43
C TRP A 275 8.60 9.71 3.77
N PRO A 276 9.68 9.21 4.42
CA PRO A 276 10.68 8.35 3.80
C PRO A 276 10.19 6.90 3.62
N GLY A 277 9.13 6.70 2.85
CA GLY A 277 8.49 5.42 2.59
C GLY A 277 8.89 4.75 1.27
N MET A 278 8.31 3.58 1.06
CA MET A 278 8.45 2.73 -0.11
C MET A 278 7.93 3.39 -1.39
N GLY A 279 6.80 4.11 -1.30
CA GLY A 279 6.19 4.79 -2.43
C GLY A 279 7.06 5.96 -2.91
N GLN A 280 7.57 6.76 -1.96
CA GLN A 280 8.55 7.80 -2.28
C GLN A 280 9.82 7.22 -2.90
N LEU A 281 10.38 6.14 -2.32
CA LEU A 281 11.58 5.47 -2.87
C LEU A 281 11.34 5.00 -4.31
N TYR A 282 10.19 4.40 -4.60
CA TYR A 282 9.86 3.93 -5.94
C TYR A 282 9.80 5.08 -6.94
N PHE A 283 9.12 6.17 -6.58
CA PHE A 283 9.00 7.34 -7.45
C PHE A 283 10.33 8.04 -7.72
N GLU A 284 11.15 8.25 -6.68
CA GLU A 284 12.49 8.82 -6.84
C GLU A 284 13.37 7.92 -7.72
N SER A 285 13.29 6.60 -7.54
CA SER A 285 14.06 5.65 -8.34
C SER A 285 13.67 5.69 -9.82
N ILE A 286 12.39 5.92 -10.14
CA ILE A 286 11.92 6.13 -11.52
C ILE A 286 12.53 7.41 -12.10
N LEU A 287 12.48 8.53 -11.37
CA LEU A 287 13.02 9.81 -11.82
C LEU A 287 14.55 9.75 -12.03
N GLU A 288 15.25 9.09 -11.12
CA GLU A 288 16.69 8.90 -11.17
C GLU A 288 17.12 7.79 -12.16
N ARG A 289 16.17 7.04 -12.72
CA ARG A 289 16.41 5.86 -13.58
C ARG A 289 17.26 4.79 -12.89
N ASP A 290 17.03 4.56 -11.60
CA ASP A 290 17.71 3.55 -10.81
C ASP A 290 17.11 2.15 -11.05
N TYR A 291 17.51 1.53 -12.16
CA TYR A 291 16.89 0.29 -12.64
C TYR A 291 16.88 -0.85 -11.61
N PRO A 292 17.99 -1.14 -10.89
CA PRO A 292 17.99 -2.19 -9.86
C PRO A 292 16.94 -1.94 -8.77
N THR A 293 16.81 -0.69 -8.30
CA THR A 293 15.85 -0.34 -7.25
C THR A 293 14.42 -0.42 -7.76
N ILE A 294 14.13 0.07 -8.97
CA ILE A 294 12.80 -0.06 -9.60
C ILE A 294 12.41 -1.54 -9.69
N MET A 295 13.29 -2.38 -10.24
CA MET A 295 13.02 -3.81 -10.41
C MET A 295 12.85 -4.55 -9.08
N GLY A 296 13.66 -4.24 -8.07
CA GLY A 296 13.52 -4.82 -6.72
C GLY A 296 12.19 -4.45 -6.07
N LEU A 297 11.75 -3.20 -6.21
CA LEU A 297 10.48 -2.72 -5.68
C LEU A 297 9.28 -3.32 -6.41
N THR A 298 9.34 -3.37 -7.75
CA THR A 298 8.33 -4.03 -8.58
C THR A 298 8.16 -5.50 -8.19
N LEU A 299 9.26 -6.24 -8.05
CA LEU A 299 9.25 -7.63 -7.62
C LEU A 299 8.59 -7.77 -6.25
N MET A 300 8.98 -6.94 -5.29
CA MET A 300 8.42 -6.95 -3.95
C MET A 300 6.91 -6.68 -3.96
N PHE A 301 6.45 -5.63 -4.65
CA PHE A 301 5.02 -5.30 -4.75
C PHE A 301 4.22 -6.40 -5.45
N ALA A 302 4.77 -7.02 -6.48
CA ALA A 302 4.14 -8.14 -7.17
C ALA A 302 4.01 -9.37 -6.25
N ILE A 303 5.07 -9.72 -5.51
CA ILE A 303 5.03 -10.80 -4.51
C ILE A 303 3.97 -10.52 -3.43
N LEU A 304 3.93 -9.29 -2.91
CA LEU A 304 2.95 -8.89 -1.89
C LEU A 304 1.52 -8.91 -2.41
N THR A 305 1.31 -8.55 -3.68
CA THR A 305 0.01 -8.63 -4.34
C THR A 305 -0.46 -10.07 -4.44
N LEU A 306 0.41 -10.97 -4.90
CA LEU A 306 0.11 -12.40 -5.01
C LEU A 306 -0.12 -13.01 -3.62
N ALA A 307 0.67 -12.62 -2.62
CA ALA A 307 0.50 -13.07 -1.24
C ALA A 307 -0.82 -12.59 -0.65
N GLY A 308 -1.19 -11.32 -0.83
CA GLY A 308 -2.46 -10.75 -0.37
C GLY A 308 -3.67 -11.43 -1.04
N GLN A 309 -3.58 -11.69 -2.35
CA GLN A 309 -4.61 -12.42 -3.07
C GLN A 309 -4.75 -13.86 -2.55
N LEU A 310 -3.64 -14.57 -2.36
CA LEU A 310 -3.64 -15.93 -1.81
C LEU A 310 -4.24 -15.97 -0.41
N MET A 311 -3.91 -14.99 0.44
CA MET A 311 -4.50 -14.85 1.77
C MET A 311 -6.02 -14.63 1.70
N ALA A 312 -6.48 -13.74 0.82
CA ALA A 312 -7.90 -13.48 0.60
C ALA A 312 -8.64 -14.75 0.14
N ASP A 313 -8.07 -15.49 -0.80
CA ASP A 313 -8.62 -16.75 -1.30
C ASP A 313 -8.73 -17.80 -0.17
N ILE A 314 -7.70 -17.92 0.68
CA ILE A 314 -7.70 -18.83 1.84
C ILE A 314 -8.77 -18.42 2.85
N PHE A 315 -8.86 -17.13 3.20
CA PHE A 315 -9.86 -16.64 4.15
C PHE A 315 -11.28 -16.85 3.63
N TYR A 316 -11.50 -16.63 2.33
CA TYR A 316 -12.78 -16.90 1.70
C TYR A 316 -13.14 -18.39 1.79
N ALA A 317 -12.22 -19.28 1.45
CA ALA A 317 -12.42 -20.73 1.52
C ALA A 317 -12.64 -21.25 2.95
N MET A 318 -11.98 -20.67 3.96
CA MET A 318 -12.19 -21.04 5.37
C MET A 318 -13.56 -20.58 5.87
N ALA A 319 -14.06 -19.48 5.34
CA ALA A 319 -15.25 -18.83 5.85
C ALA A 319 -16.54 -19.27 5.15
N ASP A 320 -16.47 -19.68 3.87
CA ASP A 320 -17.58 -20.31 3.17
C ASP A 320 -17.32 -21.80 2.87
N PRO A 321 -17.86 -22.73 3.69
CA PRO A 321 -17.69 -24.17 3.47
C PRO A 321 -18.46 -24.71 2.25
N ARG A 322 -19.29 -23.89 1.59
CA ARG A 322 -20.02 -24.27 0.36
C ARG A 322 -19.19 -24.09 -0.90
N VAL A 323 -18.13 -23.29 -0.83
CA VAL A 323 -17.20 -23.08 -1.94
C VAL A 323 -16.29 -24.29 -2.03
N LYS A 324 -16.66 -25.24 -2.90
CA LYS A 324 -15.76 -26.33 -3.28
C LYS A 324 -14.69 -25.76 -4.19
N ILE A 325 -13.47 -25.77 -3.67
CA ILE A 325 -12.25 -25.29 -4.32
C ILE A 325 -11.91 -26.09 -5.61
N SER A 326 -12.71 -27.11 -5.95
CA SER A 326 -12.63 -27.87 -7.21
C SER A 326 -13.18 -27.12 -8.42
N ASP A 327 -13.98 -26.08 -8.23
CA ASP A 327 -14.79 -25.49 -9.32
C ASP A 327 -14.15 -24.24 -9.97
N HIS A 328 -12.88 -23.95 -9.65
CA HIS A 328 -12.10 -22.86 -10.24
C HIS A 328 -10.76 -23.31 -10.79
#